data_AF-A0A1T4PEG9-F1
#
_entry.id   AF-A0A1T4PEG9-F1
#
_cell.length_a   1.000
_cell.length_b   1.000
_cell.length_c   1.000
_cell.angle_alpha   90.00
_cell.angle_beta   90.00
_cell.angle_gamma   90.00
#
_symmetry.space_group_name_H-M   'P 1'
#
loop_
_entity.id
_entity.type
_entity.pdbx_description
1 polymer ?
#
loop_
_entity_poly.entity_id
_entity_poly.type
_entity_poly.pdbx_seq_one_letter_code
_entity_poly.pdbx_strand_id
1 'polypeptide(L)'
;MRTSKTHKPLDELLESTGLKYEAIANKIGINIVTLYKWRINPKLISAYNLGLISESTGINFLQLFDVVKNFGNELDKSKSP
;
A
#
# COMPACT_ATOMS: atom_id res chain seq x y z
N MET A 1 8.44 18.59 12.79
CA MET A 1 7.87 18.03 11.54
C MET A 1 7.90 16.50 11.64
N ARG A 2 6.75 15.83 11.80
CA ARG A 2 6.73 14.36 11.68
C ARG A 2 6.83 14.05 10.19
N THR A 3 8.02 13.66 9.72
CA THR A 3 8.21 13.01 8.42
C THR A 3 7.17 11.91 8.31
N SER A 4 6.25 11.97 7.35
CA SER A 4 5.26 10.90 7.19
C SER A 4 6.03 9.60 6.91
N LYS A 5 5.93 8.64 7.84
CA LYS A 5 6.59 7.34 7.77
C LYS A 5 5.86 6.38 6.83
N THR A 6 5.39 6.88 5.68
CA THR A 6 4.73 6.04 4.68
C THR A 6 5.79 5.37 3.80
N HIS A 7 5.45 4.20 3.28
CA HIS A 7 6.28 3.42 2.39
C HIS A 7 6.17 4.02 0.98
N LYS A 8 7.16 4.82 0.61
CA LYS A 8 7.18 5.56 -0.66
C LYS A 8 6.87 4.71 -1.90
N PRO A 9 7.39 3.48 -2.07
CA PRO A 9 7.07 2.68 -3.25
C PRO A 9 5.57 2.39 -3.39
N LEU A 10 4.83 2.21 -2.29
CA LEU A 10 3.38 2.04 -2.35
C LEU A 10 2.68 3.36 -2.66
N ASP A 11 3.12 4.47 -2.05
CA ASP A 11 2.57 5.80 -2.31
C ASP A 11 2.72 6.19 -3.79
N GLU A 12 3.91 6.01 -4.36
CA GLU A 12 4.21 6.27 -5.78
C GLU A 12 3.33 5.43 -6.71
N LEU A 13 3.12 4.14 -6.38
CA LEU A 13 2.24 3.27 -7.16
C LEU A 13 0.80 3.80 -7.17
N LEU A 14 0.27 4.15 -5.99
CA LEU A 14 -1.10 4.65 -5.86
C LEU A 14 -1.26 6.02 -6.51
N GLU A 15 -0.30 6.92 -6.37
CA GLU A 15 -0.31 8.26 -6.97
C GLU A 15 -0.22 8.23 -8.50
N SER A 16 0.47 7.23 -9.07
CA SER A 16 0.57 7.04 -10.53
C SER A 16 -0.77 6.86 -11.23
N THR A 17 -1.81 6.47 -10.48
CA THR A 17 -3.17 6.25 -10.99
C THR A 17 -3.93 7.57 -11.20
N GLY A 18 -3.44 8.68 -10.62
CA GLY A 18 -4.16 9.95 -10.56
C GLY A 18 -5.37 9.97 -9.61
N LEU A 19 -5.67 8.85 -8.93
CA LEU A 19 -6.77 8.78 -7.98
C LEU A 19 -6.35 9.35 -6.62
N LYS A 20 -7.26 10.11 -6.00
CA LYS A 20 -7.11 10.52 -4.59
C LYS A 20 -7.20 9.30 -3.67
N TYR A 21 -6.43 9.29 -2.59
CA TYR A 21 -6.47 8.20 -1.61
C TYR A 21 -7.87 7.96 -1.04
N GLU A 22 -8.66 9.01 -0.81
CA GLU A 22 -10.06 8.91 -0.39
C GLU A 22 -10.92 8.16 -1.41
N ALA A 23 -10.69 8.40 -2.71
CA ALA A 23 -11.42 7.71 -3.76
C ALA A 23 -11.06 6.21 -3.80
N ILE A 24 -9.78 5.87 -3.64
CA ILE A 24 -9.32 4.47 -3.57
C ILE A 24 -9.95 3.78 -2.36
N ALA A 25 -9.86 4.39 -1.17
CA ALA A 25 -10.42 3.84 0.07
C ALA A 25 -11.94 3.60 -0.05
N ASN A 26 -12.68 4.58 -0.60
CA ASN A 26 -14.13 4.46 -0.81
C ASN A 26 -14.47 3.34 -1.81
N LYS A 27 -13.74 3.22 -2.93
CA LYS A 27 -13.99 2.17 -3.94
C LYS A 27 -13.83 0.76 -3.38
N ILE A 28 -12.89 0.56 -2.46
CA ILE A 28 -12.64 -0.76 -1.84
C ILE A 28 -13.35 -0.94 -0.49
N GLY A 29 -14.23 0.00 -0.12
CA GLY A 29 -15.08 -0.12 1.06
C GLY A 29 -14.36 0.01 2.40
N ILE A 30 -13.25 0.75 2.47
CA ILE A 30 -12.51 0.98 3.72
C ILE A 30 -12.44 2.45 4.11
N ASN A 31 -12.15 2.71 5.38
CA ASN A 31 -11.87 4.06 5.86
C ASN A 31 -10.49 4.54 5.36
N ILE A 32 -10.36 5.83 5.03
CA ILE A 32 -9.09 6.47 4.65
C ILE A 32 -7.98 6.27 5.68
N VAL A 33 -8.31 6.19 6.97
CA VAL A 33 -7.37 5.89 8.06
C VAL A 33 -6.81 4.48 7.94
N THR A 34 -7.60 3.51 7.46
CA THR A 34 -7.13 2.14 7.19
C THR A 34 -6.13 2.15 6.04
N LEU A 35 -6.43 2.85 4.94
CA LEU A 35 -5.49 3.01 3.83
C LEU A 35 -4.20 3.70 4.28
N TYR A 36 -4.29 4.73 5.13
CA TYR A 36 -3.11 5.37 5.71
C TYR A 36 -2.24 4.42 6.54
N LYS A 37 -2.85 3.54 7.35
CA LYS A 37 -2.10 2.51 8.10
C LYS A 37 -1.39 1.52 7.17
N TRP A 38 -2.03 1.13 6.07
CA TRP A 38 -1.40 0.30 5.04
C TRP A 38 -0.24 0.98 4.35
N ARG A 39 -0.38 2.28 4.06
CA ARG A 39 0.71 3.10 3.53
C ARG A 39 1.89 3.19 4.50
N ILE A 40 1.66 3.17 5.82
CA ILE A 40 2.75 3.08 6.82
C ILE A 40 3.37 1.67 6.86
N ASN A 41 2.53 0.64 6.83
CA ASN A 41 2.94 -0.76 6.94
C ASN A 41 2.21 -1.63 5.90
N PRO A 42 2.78 -1.80 4.70
CA PRO A 42 2.19 -2.60 3.64
C PRO A 42 1.96 -4.08 4.00
N LYS A 43 2.66 -4.66 5.00
CA LYS A 43 2.40 -6.04 5.46
C LYS A 43 0.95 -6.24 5.98
N LEU A 44 0.25 -5.16 6.31
CA LEU A 44 -1.13 -5.21 6.78
C LEU A 44 -2.15 -5.43 5.64
N ILE A 45 -1.73 -5.35 4.38
CA ILE A 45 -2.60 -5.54 3.23
C ILE A 45 -2.67 -7.03 2.91
N SER A 46 -3.87 -7.62 3.03
CA SER A 46 -4.11 -9.01 2.63
C SER A 46 -4.12 -9.15 1.10
N ALA A 47 -3.91 -10.36 0.60
CA ALA A 47 -4.04 -10.65 -0.84
C ALA A 47 -5.41 -10.25 -1.41
N TYR A 48 -6.48 -10.46 -0.64
CA TYR A 48 -7.83 -10.00 -1.01
C TYR A 48 -7.90 -8.48 -1.22
N ASN A 49 -7.35 -7.70 -0.27
CA ASN A 49 -7.34 -6.24 -0.38
C ASN A 49 -6.41 -5.74 -1.51
N LEU A 50 -5.31 -6.44 -1.80
CA LEU A 50 -4.48 -6.14 -2.97
C LEU A 50 -5.27 -6.37 -4.28
N GLY A 51 -6.12 -7.41 -4.33
CA GLY A 51 -7.05 -7.64 -5.43
C GLY A 51 -8.01 -6.47 -5.63
N LEU A 52 -8.67 -6.03 -4.55
CA LEU A 52 -9.57 -4.87 -4.60
C LEU A 52 -8.87 -3.58 -5.02
N ILE A 53 -7.64 -3.35 -4.54
CA ILE A 53 -6.84 -2.19 -4.98
C ILE A 53 -6.55 -2.32 -6.48
N SER A 54 -6.11 -3.48 -6.94
CA SER A 54 -5.81 -3.73 -8.36
C SER A 54 -7.03 -3.43 -9.25
N GLU A 55 -8.20 -3.98 -8.90
CA GLU A 55 -9.45 -3.76 -9.63
C GLU A 55 -9.90 -2.29 -9.61
N SER A 56 -9.78 -1.61 -8.47
CA SER A 56 -10.29 -0.23 -8.31
C SER A 56 -9.39 0.85 -8.90
N THR A 57 -8.10 0.55 -9.07
CA THR A 57 -7.05 1.48 -9.51
C THR A 57 -6.48 1.17 -10.88
N GLY A 58 -6.65 -0.06 -11.38
CA GLY A 58 -6.02 -0.54 -12.61
C GLY A 58 -4.55 -0.93 -12.46
N ILE A 59 -3.97 -0.80 -11.26
CA ILE A 59 -2.60 -1.26 -10.98
C ILE A 59 -2.56 -2.78 -11.09
N ASN A 60 -1.48 -3.33 -11.64
CA ASN A 60 -1.28 -4.77 -11.71
C ASN A 60 -1.11 -5.38 -10.30
N PHE A 61 -1.85 -6.45 -10.00
CA PHE A 61 -1.78 -7.15 -8.72
C PHE A 61 -0.35 -7.57 -8.32
N LEU A 62 0.45 -8.08 -9.26
CA LEU A 62 1.82 -8.53 -8.98
C LEU A 62 2.73 -7.36 -8.59
N GLN A 63 2.53 -6.17 -9.17
CA GLN A 63 3.27 -4.97 -8.76
C GLN A 63 2.96 -4.59 -7.31
N LEU A 64 1.69 -4.62 -6.92
CA LEU A 64 1.27 -4.37 -5.54
C LEU A 64 1.84 -5.43 -4.58
N PHE A 65 1.79 -6.69 -4.98
CA PHE A 65 2.32 -7.81 -4.21
C PHE A 65 3.83 -7.70 -4.00
N ASP A 66 4.59 -7.35 -5.04
CA ASP A 66 6.04 -7.19 -4.96
C ASP A 66 6.43 -6.05 -4.02
N VAL A 67 5.70 -4.91 -4.05
CA VAL A 67 5.92 -3.81 -3.11
C VAL A 67 5.72 -4.29 -1.66
N VAL A 68 4.62 -4.99 -1.37
CA VAL A 68 4.33 -5.52 -0.02
C VAL A 68 5.41 -6.52 0.42
N LYS A 69 5.81 -7.41 -0.48
CA LYS A 69 6.84 -8.43 -0.22
C LYS A 69 8.21 -7.81 0.04
N ASN A 70 8.61 -6.81 -0.74
CA ASN A 70 9.90 -6.14 -0.62
C ASN A 70 10.02 -5.35 0.69
N PHE A 71 8.97 -4.62 1.05
CA PHE A 71 8.89 -3.99 2.38
C PHE A 71 9.09 -5.03 3.49
N GLY A 72 8.56 -6.23 3.29
CA GLY A 72 8.74 -7.29 4.25
C GLY A 72 10.16 -7.79 4.42
N ASN A 73 10.86 -7.98 3.31
CA ASN A 73 12.26 -8.38 3.30
C ASN A 73 13.18 -7.30 3.90
N GLU A 74 12.89 -6.01 3.65
CA GLU A 74 13.64 -4.89 4.25
C GLU A 74 13.54 -4.90 5.78
N LEU A 75 12.32 -5.08 6.31
CA LEU A 75 12.11 -5.17 7.75
C LEU A 75 12.83 -6.38 8.35
N ASP A 76 12.82 -7.52 7.68
CA ASP A 76 13.43 -8.73 8.19
C ASP A 76 14.97 -8.62 8.17
N LYS A 77 15.56 -8.00 7.14
CA LYS A 77 16.99 -7.65 7.10
C LYS A 77 17.41 -6.67 8.19
N SER A 78 16.55 -5.69 8.52
CA SER A 78 16.83 -4.72 9.59
C SER A 78 16.79 -5.31 11.00
N LYS A 79 16.24 -6.52 11.15
CA LYS A 79 16.09 -7.23 12.44
C LYS A 79 17.14 -8.32 12.64
N SER A 80 17.94 -8.64 11.63
CA SER A 80 19.07 -9.55 11.78
C SER A 80 20.23 -8.81 12.47
N PRO A 81 20.73 -9.30 13.62
CA PRO A 81 21.85 -8.72 14.35
C PRO A 81 23.18 -8.82 13.58
#